data_AF-A0A554NFH5-F1
#
_entry.id   AF-A0A554NFH5-F1
#
_cell.length_a   1.000
_cell.length_b   1.000
_cell.length_c   1.000
_cell.angle_alpha   90.00
_cell.angle_beta   90.00
_cell.angle_gamma   90.00
#
_symmetry.space_group_name_H-M   'P 1'
#
loop_
_entity.id
_entity.type
_entity.pdbx_description
1 polymer ?
#
loop_
_entity_poly.entity_id
_entity_poly.type
_entity_poly.pdbx_seq_one_letter_code
_entity_poly.pdbx_strand_id
1 'polypeptide(L)' 'MQDAYKELMFRSFKDAMDIVADYNEWAGDAFDEQVPVPPQAVPQVAMALYQSRIRERVGNGSLDFPEFDGRMYE' A
#
# COMPACT_ATOMS: atom_id res chain seq x y z
N MET A 1 16.10 18.25 -2.24
CA MET A 1 15.59 17.33 -1.18
C MET A 1 14.08 17.09 -1.28
N GLN A 2 13.23 18.09 -1.54
CA GLN A 2 11.78 17.87 -1.73
C GLN A 2 11.43 16.90 -2.87
N ASP A 3 12.20 16.93 -3.97
CA ASP A 3 11.89 16.12 -5.15
C ASP A 3 12.03 14.62 -4.90
N ALA A 4 12.95 14.21 -4.03
CA ALA A 4 13.13 12.79 -3.68
C ALA A 4 11.92 12.22 -2.93
N TYR A 5 11.29 13.00 -2.05
CA TYR A 5 10.09 12.58 -1.32
C TYR A 5 8.86 12.53 -2.24
N LYS A 6 8.75 13.49 -3.17
CA LYS A 6 7.71 13.47 -4.21
C LYS A 6 7.84 12.25 -5.12
N GLU A 7 9.06 11.92 -5.55
CA GLU A 7 9.33 10.75 -6.37
C GLU A 7 8.94 9.45 -5.67
N LEU A 8 9.27 9.31 -4.39
CA LEU A 8 8.85 8.16 -3.58
C LEU A 8 7.33 8.08 -3.47
N MET A 9 6.63 9.21 -3.34
CA MET A 9 5.17 9.24 -3.29
C MET A 9 4.57 8.78 -4.63
N PHE A 10 5.03 9.33 -5.76
CA PHE A 10 4.53 8.94 -7.08
C PHE A 10 4.77 7.46 -7.38
N ARG A 11 5.96 6.95 -7.06
CA ARG A 11 6.27 5.52 -7.18
C ARG A 11 5.35 4.68 -6.29
N SER A 12 5.04 5.13 -5.09
CA SER A 12 4.12 4.43 -4.19
C SER A 12 2.70 4.38 -4.67
N PHE A 13 2.22 5.44 -5.31
CA PHE A 13 0.91 5.43 -5.95
C PHE A 13 0.85 4.50 -7.15
N LYS A 14 1.89 4.51 -8.00
CA LYS A 14 1.97 3.59 -9.14
C LYS A 14 1.94 2.14 -8.66
N ASP A 15 2.85 1.77 -7.78
CA ASP A 15 2.98 0.40 -7.33
C ASP A 15 1.73 -0.08 -6.57
N ALA A 16 1.03 0.83 -5.86
CA ALA A 16 -0.24 0.50 -5.23
C ALA A 16 -1.36 0.19 -6.24
N MET A 17 -1.42 0.91 -7.37
CA MET A 17 -2.37 0.59 -8.44
C MET A 17 -2.06 -0.78 -9.04
N ASP A 18 -0.79 -1.06 -9.32
CA ASP A 18 -0.34 -2.32 -9.91
C ASP A 18 -0.66 -3.49 -8.95
N ILE A 19 -0.32 -3.38 -7.66
CA ILE A 19 -0.61 -4.42 -6.65
C ILE A 19 -2.12 -4.69 -6.51
N VAL A 20 -2.95 -3.63 -6.50
CA VAL A 20 -4.41 -3.79 -6.38
C VAL A 20 -4.98 -4.45 -7.64
N ALA A 21 -4.47 -4.11 -8.81
CA ALA A 21 -4.86 -4.74 -10.07
C ALA A 21 -4.49 -6.23 -10.07
N ASP A 22 -3.22 -6.55 -9.78
CA ASP A 22 -2.70 -7.92 -9.74
C ASP A 22 -3.46 -8.78 -8.72
N TYR A 23 -3.74 -8.24 -7.53
CA TYR A 23 -4.53 -8.94 -6.51
C TYR A 23 -5.93 -9.24 -7.00
N ASN A 24 -6.61 -8.27 -7.61
CA ASN A 24 -7.99 -8.45 -8.07
C ASN A 24 -8.07 -9.42 -9.25
N GLU A 25 -7.08 -9.41 -10.15
CA GLU A 25 -6.96 -10.41 -11.22
C GLU A 25 -6.76 -11.81 -10.64
N TRP A 26 -5.77 -11.98 -9.76
CA TRP A 26 -5.50 -13.26 -9.11
C TRP A 26 -6.69 -13.76 -8.28
N ALA A 27 -7.36 -12.89 -7.51
CA ALA A 27 -8.55 -13.25 -6.75
C ALA A 27 -9.71 -13.66 -7.66
N GLY A 28 -9.78 -13.04 -8.84
CA GLY A 28 -10.64 -13.40 -9.96
C GLY A 28 -10.54 -14.86 -10.37
N ASP A 29 -9.31 -15.37 -10.41
CA ASP A 29 -9.02 -16.73 -10.87
C ASP A 29 -9.02 -17.75 -9.72
N ALA A 30 -8.73 -17.32 -8.49
CA ALA A 30 -8.48 -18.22 -7.36
C ALA A 30 -9.73 -18.53 -6.51
N PHE A 31 -10.75 -17.66 -6.51
CA PHE A 31 -11.91 -17.78 -5.61
C PHE A 31 -13.26 -17.71 -6.36
N ASP A 32 -14.19 -18.58 -5.96
CA ASP A 32 -15.55 -18.63 -6.51
C ASP A 32 -16.43 -17.46 -6.04
N GLU A 33 -16.24 -16.98 -4.81
CA GLU A 33 -16.91 -15.79 -4.26
C GLU A 33 -15.87 -14.71 -3.97
N GLN A 34 -16.01 -13.56 -4.63
CA GLN A 34 -14.96 -12.56 -4.69
C GLN A 34 -15.37 -11.26 -4.02
N VAL A 35 -14.44 -10.71 -3.23
CA VAL A 35 -14.51 -9.34 -2.71
C VAL A 35 -13.30 -8.60 -3.25
N PRO A 36 -13.42 -7.95 -4.42
CA PRO A 36 -12.30 -7.21 -5.00
C PRO A 36 -11.91 -6.04 -4.10
N VAL A 37 -10.62 -5.75 -4.04
CA VAL A 37 -10.11 -4.55 -3.38
C VAL A 37 -10.64 -3.34 -4.13
N PRO A 38 -11.37 -2.44 -3.46
CA PRO A 38 -12.00 -1.31 -4.10
C PRO A 38 -10.96 -0.23 -4.48
N PRO A 39 -11.15 0.55 -5.56
CA PRO A 39 -10.20 1.59 -5.97
C PRO A 39 -9.89 2.63 -4.88
N GLN A 40 -10.84 2.85 -3.96
CA GLN A 40 -10.69 3.76 -2.83
C GLN A 40 -9.64 3.28 -1.80
N ALA A 41 -9.21 2.03 -1.86
CA ALA A 41 -8.12 1.49 -1.03
C ALA A 41 -6.73 1.82 -1.59
N VAL A 42 -6.61 2.16 -2.88
CA VAL A 42 -5.32 2.47 -3.53
C VAL A 42 -4.53 3.55 -2.79
N PRO A 43 -5.12 4.68 -2.35
CA PRO A 43 -4.38 5.68 -1.58
C PRO A 43 -3.85 5.15 -0.25
N GLN A 44 -4.56 4.24 0.41
CA GLN A 44 -4.13 3.66 1.69
C GLN A 44 -2.93 2.74 1.48
N VAL A 45 -2.98 1.90 0.45
CA VAL A 45 -1.84 1.03 0.04
C VAL A 45 -0.64 1.88 -0.37
N ALA A 46 -0.86 2.95 -1.15
CA ALA A 46 0.19 3.87 -1.56
C ALA A 46 0.86 4.55 -0.36
N MET A 47 0.08 4.94 0.65
CA MET A 47 0.61 5.53 1.88
C MET A 47 1.45 4.54 2.70
N ALA A 48 1.02 3.28 2.80
CA ALA A 48 1.80 2.24 3.48
C ALA A 48 3.15 1.99 2.77
N LEU A 49 3.13 1.87 1.44
CA LEU A 49 4.35 1.73 0.63
C LEU A 49 5.27 2.95 0.75
N TYR A 50 4.70 4.15 0.73
CA TYR A 50 5.45 5.38 0.92
C TYR A 50 6.15 5.41 2.27
N GLN A 51 5.42 5.14 3.36
CA GLN A 51 5.98 5.08 4.71
C GLN A 51 7.12 4.06 4.82
N SER A 52 6.96 2.87 4.22
CA SER A 52 8.02 1.86 4.16
C SER A 52 9.27 2.39 3.49
N ARG A 53 9.13 3.07 2.35
CA ARG A 53 10.26 3.64 1.59
C ARG A 53 10.94 4.81 2.30
N ILE A 54 10.17 5.64 3.00
CA ILE A 54 10.73 6.68 3.85
C ILE A 54 11.56 6.06 4.97
N ARG A 55 11.03 5.03 5.63
CA ARG A 55 11.75 4.33 6.71
C ARG A 55 13.02 3.67 6.19
N GLU A 56 12.99 3.00 5.04
CA GLU A 56 14.18 2.43 4.41
C GLU A 56 15.23 3.50 4.05
N ARG A 57 14.78 4.65 3.54
CA ARG A 57 15.69 5.74 3.15
C ARG A 57 16.30 6.48 4.33
N VAL A 58 15.58 6.58 5.44
CA VAL A 58 15.95 7.38 6.62
C VAL A 58 16.55 6.51 7.73
N GLY A 59 16.25 5.21 7.76
CA GLY A 59 16.65 4.28 8.81
C GLY A 59 17.22 2.97 8.26
N ASN A 60 18.33 2.53 8.85
CA ASN A 60 18.87 1.18 8.68
C ASN A 60 17.94 0.12 9.33
N GLY A 61 16.79 -0.15 8.69
CA GLY A 61 16.03 -1.39 8.83
C GLY A 61 15.39 -1.69 10.19
N SER A 62 14.15 -1.26 10.40
CA SER A 62 13.14 -2.08 11.11
C SER A 62 11.73 -1.74 10.61
N LEU A 63 11.00 -2.76 10.14
CA LEU A 63 9.60 -2.69 9.76
C LEU A 63 8.73 -2.83 11.02
N ASP A 64 8.46 -1.74 11.73
CA ASP A 64 7.39 -1.73 12.73
C ASP A 64 6.04 -1.58 12.03
N PHE A 65 5.37 -2.70 11.76
CA PHE A 65 4.00 -2.67 11.30
C PHE A 65 3.13 -1.94 12.35
N PRO A 66 2.31 -0.95 11.97
CA PRO A 66 1.37 -0.39 12.90
C PRO A 66 0.46 -1.50 13.40
N GLU A 67 0.33 -1.64 14.72
CA GLU A 67 -0.65 -2.53 15.33
C GLU A 67 -2.03 -2.16 14.79
N PHE A 68 -2.76 -3.16 14.30
CA PHE A 68 -4.11 -2.99 13.78
C PHE A 68 -5.01 -2.44 14.90
N ASP A 69 -5.27 -1.14 14.90
CA ASP A 69 -6.16 -0.51 15.88
C ASP A 69 -7.61 -0.87 15.53
N GLY A 70 -8.14 -1.89 16.22
CA GLY A 70 -9.51 -2.39 16.07
C GLY A 70 -10.62 -1.39 16.41
N ARG A 71 -10.28 -0.13 16.71
CA ARG A 71 -11.23 0.94 17.06
C ARG A 71 -11.82 1.70 15.87
N MET A 72 -11.49 1.34 14.63
CA MET A 72 -12.16 1.90 13.44
C MET A 72 -13.56 1.33 13.16
N TYR A 73 -14.05 0.40 13.99
CA TYR A 73 -15.35 -0.26 13.83
C TYR A 73 -16.27 -0.20 15.06
N GLU A 74 -16.04 0.73 16.01
CA GLU A 74 -17.01 1.06 17.07
C GLU A 74 -17.78 2.36 16.77
#